data_AF-A0A9W4WKT5-F1
#
_entry.id   AF-A0A9W4WKT5-F1
#
_cell.length_a   1.000
_cell.length_b   1.000
_cell.length_c   1.000
_cell.angle_alpha   90.00
_cell.angle_beta   90.00
_cell.angle_gamma   90.00
#
_symmetry.space_group_name_H-M   'P 1'
#
loop_
_entity.id
_entity.type
_entity.pdbx_description
1 polymer ?
#
loop_
_entity_poly.entity_id
_entity_poly.type
_entity_poly.pdbx_seq_one_letter_code
_entity_poly.pdbx_strand_id
1 'polypeptide(L)'
;MEPESDNLYVVYKSKLEPNWVSQGLAERSSTSELRKDDDNELPYRIQLEDVTQENHPWGDIAAVYRTGENVKQQRRRESRFGDAALVLRHIVVKKQMEERVISQLEIQSNSLRSAFIEIVSGLVNINLHQDPIIIPDPYVEIYHCQRRIHEAIDTSKDKSLRDQLQLLQMFREDYMAP
;
A
#
# COMPACT_ATOMS: atom_id res chain seq x y z
N MET A 1 59.01 -44.06 -1.14
CA MET A 1 59.16 -43.04 -2.20
C MET A 1 58.19 -41.93 -1.89
N GLU A 2 58.70 -40.90 -1.22
CA GLU A 2 58.26 -39.53 -1.45
C GLU A 2 58.94 -39.04 -2.77
N PRO A 3 58.61 -37.87 -3.36
CA PRO A 3 58.68 -36.59 -2.66
C PRO A 3 57.57 -35.56 -2.97
N GLU A 4 57.39 -34.61 -2.02
CA GLU A 4 57.35 -33.12 -2.20
C GLU A 4 56.29 -32.47 -3.15
N SER A 5 55.83 -31.23 -2.99
CA SER A 5 55.83 -30.19 -1.93
C SER A 5 54.78 -29.10 -2.30
N ASP A 6 54.47 -28.04 -1.53
CA ASP A 6 55.00 -27.60 -0.23
C ASP A 6 53.93 -26.87 0.64
N ASN A 7 54.33 -26.64 1.89
CA ASN A 7 53.88 -25.66 2.88
C ASN A 7 53.55 -24.23 2.37
N LEU A 8 52.60 -23.58 3.06
CA LEU A 8 52.91 -22.29 3.70
C LEU A 8 52.03 -22.01 4.94
N TYR A 9 52.73 -21.77 6.05
CA TYR A 9 52.22 -21.50 7.39
C TYR A 9 51.99 -19.99 7.63
N VAL A 10 51.70 -19.64 8.90
CA VAL A 10 51.72 -18.31 9.57
C VAL A 10 50.31 -17.71 9.73
N VAL A 11 49.57 -17.87 10.85
CA VAL A 11 49.85 -17.69 12.30
C VAL A 11 50.15 -16.25 12.71
N TYR A 12 49.20 -15.58 13.41
CA TYR A 12 49.36 -14.68 14.58
C TYR A 12 47.94 -14.16 14.93
N LYS A 13 47.18 -14.73 15.90
CA LYS A 13 47.28 -14.70 17.37
C LYS A 13 47.21 -13.29 18.01
N SER A 14 46.14 -13.07 18.80
CA SER A 14 46.10 -12.24 20.04
C SER A 14 46.17 -10.70 19.87
N LYS A 15 45.63 -9.84 20.75
CA LYS A 15 44.83 -9.98 21.99
C LYS A 15 44.30 -8.60 22.46
N LEU A 16 43.40 -8.65 23.46
CA LEU A 16 43.10 -7.63 24.49
C LEU A 16 42.17 -6.45 24.13
N GLU A 17 41.37 -6.10 25.14
CA GLU A 17 40.23 -5.18 25.13
C GLU A 17 40.60 -3.78 25.74
N PRO A 18 39.69 -3.00 26.39
CA PRO A 18 39.42 -1.63 25.97
C PRO A 18 39.97 -0.59 26.96
N ASN A 19 39.91 0.71 26.64
CA ASN A 19 39.71 1.71 27.70
C ASN A 19 39.33 3.16 27.31
N TRP A 20 38.72 3.81 28.31
CA TRP A 20 38.60 5.26 28.58
C TRP A 20 38.04 6.22 27.51
N VAL A 21 36.76 6.56 27.71
CA VAL A 21 36.28 7.92 28.07
C VAL A 21 37.07 9.11 27.51
N SER A 22 36.37 9.99 26.79
CA SER A 22 36.58 11.44 26.88
C SER A 22 35.24 12.17 26.71
N GLN A 23 34.86 12.94 27.73
CA GLN A 23 33.73 13.86 27.68
C GLN A 23 34.09 15.07 26.80
N GLY A 24 33.15 15.52 25.98
CA GLY A 24 33.23 16.79 25.26
C GLY A 24 31.84 17.38 25.10
N LEU A 25 31.54 18.46 25.82
CA LEU A 25 30.31 19.22 25.61
C LEU A 25 30.33 19.87 24.22
N ALA A 26 29.24 19.72 23.47
CA ALA A 26 28.84 20.67 22.45
C ALA A 26 27.30 20.80 22.48
N GLU A 27 26.81 22.01 22.72
CA GLU A 27 25.38 22.33 22.70
C GLU A 27 24.82 22.39 21.27
N ARG A 28 23.48 22.34 21.15
CA ARG A 28 22.67 22.76 19.99
C ARG A 28 22.91 21.94 18.70
N SER A 29 21.92 21.24 18.19
CA SER A 29 20.68 21.86 17.70
C SER A 29 19.58 20.82 17.46
N SER A 30 18.33 21.27 17.45
CA SER A 30 17.22 20.49 16.90
C SER A 30 17.45 20.22 15.41
N THR A 31 17.73 18.97 15.05
CA THR A 31 17.51 18.44 13.70
C THR A 31 16.24 17.61 13.78
N SER A 32 15.07 18.20 13.51
CA SER A 32 14.52 18.35 12.16
C SER A 32 14.26 16.98 11.52
N GLU A 33 12.98 16.67 11.35
CA GLU A 33 12.45 15.50 10.68
C GLU A 33 13.29 15.08 9.46
N LEU A 34 13.95 13.93 9.53
CA LEU A 34 14.29 13.18 8.32
C LEU A 34 13.02 12.49 7.82
N ARG A 35 12.10 13.28 7.27
CA ARG A 35 11.18 12.76 6.27
C ARG A 35 12.05 12.25 5.13
N LYS A 36 11.98 10.95 4.88
CA LYS A 36 12.36 10.44 3.57
C LYS A 36 11.26 10.90 2.64
N ASP A 37 11.47 12.04 1.98
CA ASP A 37 10.71 12.33 0.77
C ASP A 37 11.09 11.23 -0.23
N ASP A 38 10.13 10.34 -0.48
CA ASP A 38 10.33 9.16 -1.32
C ASP A 38 10.21 9.61 -2.79
N ASP A 39 11.31 10.17 -3.31
CA ASP A 39 11.48 10.77 -4.66
C ASP A 39 11.16 9.83 -5.85
N ASN A 40 10.60 8.65 -5.58
CA ASN A 40 10.14 7.66 -6.57
C ASN A 40 8.61 7.51 -6.63
N GLU A 41 7.81 8.41 -6.02
CA GLU A 41 6.37 8.47 -6.27
C GLU A 41 6.07 8.88 -7.72
N LEU A 42 5.93 7.87 -8.59
CA LEU A 42 5.22 8.02 -9.84
C LEU A 42 3.81 8.55 -9.53
N PRO A 43 3.35 9.65 -10.16
CA PRO A 43 2.11 10.31 -9.76
C PRO A 43 0.91 9.41 -10.07
N TYR A 44 0.22 8.95 -9.03
CA TYR A 44 -1.03 8.23 -9.15
C TYR A 44 -2.06 9.07 -9.93
N ARG A 45 -2.72 8.46 -10.90
CA ARG A 45 -3.89 9.02 -11.58
C ARG A 45 -4.99 9.22 -10.54
N ILE A 46 -5.44 10.46 -10.36
CA ILE A 46 -6.57 10.83 -9.48
C ILE A 46 -7.87 10.34 -10.12
N GLN A 47 -8.09 9.03 -10.04
CA GLN A 47 -9.18 8.28 -10.66
C GLN A 47 -9.55 7.09 -9.76
N LEU A 48 -10.83 6.71 -9.80
CA LEU A 48 -11.33 5.41 -9.34
C LEU A 48 -11.40 4.50 -10.57
N GLU A 49 -10.72 3.35 -10.55
CA GLU A 49 -10.88 2.29 -11.56
C GLU A 49 -11.76 1.17 -10.97
N ASP A 50 -12.87 0.87 -11.64
CA ASP A 50 -13.70 -0.31 -11.33
C ASP A 50 -13.22 -1.50 -12.16
N VAL A 51 -12.79 -2.57 -11.49
CA VAL A 51 -12.17 -3.75 -12.11
C VAL A 51 -12.78 -5.05 -11.60
N THR A 52 -12.95 -5.99 -12.52
CA THR A 52 -13.25 -7.39 -12.22
C THR A 52 -11.96 -8.21 -12.29
N GLN A 53 -11.75 -9.05 -11.29
CA GLN A 53 -10.67 -10.04 -11.22
C GLN A 53 -11.26 -11.44 -11.26
N GLU A 54 -10.84 -12.27 -12.21
CA GLU A 54 -11.14 -13.71 -12.17
C GLU A 54 -9.97 -14.46 -11.50
N ASN A 55 -10.28 -15.28 -10.51
CA ASN A 55 -9.30 -16.21 -9.93
C ASN A 55 -9.47 -17.62 -10.49
N HIS A 56 -8.35 -18.33 -10.65
CA HIS A 56 -8.35 -19.76 -10.88
C HIS A 56 -8.84 -20.54 -9.64
N PRO A 57 -9.37 -21.77 -9.79
CA PRO A 57 -9.86 -22.57 -8.66
C PRO A 57 -8.80 -22.89 -7.58
N TRP A 58 -7.51 -22.77 -7.92
CA TRP A 58 -6.37 -22.98 -7.01
C TRP A 58 -5.85 -21.69 -6.35
N GLY A 59 -6.44 -20.53 -6.64
CA GLY A 59 -6.19 -19.25 -5.95
C GLY A 59 -5.45 -18.20 -6.78
N ASP A 60 -4.71 -18.58 -7.82
CA ASP A 60 -3.96 -17.63 -8.66
C ASP A 60 -4.88 -16.70 -9.47
N ILE A 61 -4.41 -15.48 -9.74
CA ILE A 61 -5.12 -14.51 -10.59
C ILE A 61 -5.08 -14.97 -12.05
N ALA A 62 -6.26 -15.22 -12.64
CA ALA A 62 -6.42 -15.63 -14.03
C ALA A 62 -6.49 -14.44 -15.00
N ALA A 63 -7.21 -13.39 -14.61
CA ALA A 63 -7.36 -12.16 -15.38
C ALA A 63 -7.79 -10.97 -14.49
N VAL A 64 -7.38 -9.75 -14.86
CA VAL A 64 -7.94 -8.50 -14.34
C VAL A 64 -8.30 -7.60 -15.52
N TYR A 65 -9.51 -7.03 -15.49
CA TYR A 65 -10.06 -6.16 -16.54
C TYR A 65 -11.07 -5.17 -15.95
N ARG A 66 -11.41 -4.11 -16.67
CA ARG A 66 -12.41 -3.13 -16.21
C ARG A 66 -13.81 -3.74 -16.18
N THR A 67 -14.56 -3.48 -15.13
CA THR A 67 -15.94 -3.99 -15.00
C THR A 67 -16.80 -3.45 -16.14
N GLY A 68 -17.65 -4.31 -16.71
CA GLY A 68 -18.46 -4.00 -17.90
C GLY A 68 -17.72 -4.08 -19.25
N GLU A 69 -16.39 -4.16 -19.29
CA GLU A 69 -15.64 -4.38 -20.54
C GLU A 69 -15.51 -5.88 -20.89
N ASN A 70 -15.34 -6.21 -22.18
CA ASN A 70 -15.31 -7.61 -22.65
C ASN A 70 -13.96 -8.28 -22.37
N VAL A 71 -13.98 -9.35 -21.56
CA VAL A 71 -12.80 -10.17 -21.17
C VAL A 71 -11.92 -10.60 -22.35
N LYS A 72 -12.52 -10.86 -23.53
CA LYS A 72 -11.78 -11.28 -24.73
C LYS A 72 -10.94 -10.16 -25.34
N GLN A 73 -11.25 -8.90 -25.05
CA GLN A 73 -10.57 -7.72 -25.61
C GLN A 73 -9.52 -7.13 -24.66
N GLN A 74 -9.61 -7.38 -23.35
CA GLN A 74 -8.64 -6.90 -22.38
C GLN A 74 -8.29 -7.94 -21.31
N ARG A 75 -7.28 -8.78 -21.57
CA ARG A 75 -6.50 -9.38 -20.48
C ARG A 75 -5.39 -8.41 -20.09
N ARG A 76 -5.57 -7.65 -19.01
CA ARG A 76 -4.50 -6.80 -18.47
C ARG A 76 -3.72 -7.56 -17.39
N ARG A 77 -2.45 -7.18 -17.22
CA ARG A 77 -1.70 -7.50 -15.99
C ARG A 77 -2.17 -6.56 -14.89
N GLU A 78 -2.27 -7.10 -13.68
CA GLU A 78 -2.65 -6.39 -12.45
C GLU A 78 -1.90 -5.05 -12.25
N SER A 79 -0.61 -5.01 -12.61
CA SER A 79 0.24 -3.82 -12.55
C SER A 79 -0.22 -2.62 -13.38
N ARG A 80 -1.30 -2.71 -14.17
CA ARG A 80 -1.88 -1.62 -14.97
C ARG A 80 -3.03 -0.86 -14.28
N PHE A 81 -3.37 -1.23 -13.05
CA PHE A 81 -4.38 -0.54 -12.24
C PHE A 81 -3.81 0.06 -10.95
N GLY A 82 -2.61 -0.37 -10.53
CA GLY A 82 -1.89 0.20 -9.38
C GLY A 82 -1.36 1.62 -9.60
N ASP A 83 -1.61 2.23 -10.77
CA ASP A 83 -1.35 3.65 -11.02
C ASP A 83 -2.60 4.53 -10.83
N ALA A 84 -3.78 3.96 -10.55
CA ALA A 84 -4.96 4.71 -10.11
C ALA A 84 -4.91 4.96 -8.60
N ALA A 85 -5.46 6.06 -8.10
CA ALA A 85 -5.48 6.38 -6.68
C ALA A 85 -6.37 5.43 -5.86
N LEU A 86 -7.50 5.02 -6.45
CA LEU A 86 -8.45 4.05 -5.90
C LEU A 86 -8.77 2.97 -6.93
N VAL A 87 -8.94 1.73 -6.47
CA VAL A 87 -9.44 0.62 -7.28
C VAL A 87 -10.60 -0.06 -6.55
N LEU A 88 -11.78 -0.11 -7.16
CA LEU A 88 -12.86 -1.00 -6.72
C LEU A 88 -12.65 -2.35 -7.42
N ARG A 89 -12.38 -3.40 -6.65
CA ARG A 89 -12.09 -4.74 -7.19
C ARG A 89 -13.21 -5.73 -6.86
N HIS A 90 -13.79 -6.30 -7.90
CA HIS A 90 -14.73 -7.41 -7.84
C HIS A 90 -14.03 -8.73 -8.14
N ILE A 91 -13.70 -9.50 -7.09
CA ILE A 91 -13.02 -10.79 -7.20
C ILE A 91 -14.05 -11.91 -7.41
N VAL A 92 -14.03 -12.52 -8.59
CA VAL A 92 -14.86 -13.66 -8.97
C VAL A 92 -14.17 -14.95 -8.53
N VAL A 93 -14.73 -15.60 -7.52
CA VAL A 93 -14.26 -16.88 -6.97
C VAL A 93 -15.16 -18.01 -7.49
N LYS A 94 -14.60 -18.87 -8.34
CA LYS A 94 -15.30 -20.03 -8.92
C LYS A 94 -14.87 -21.30 -8.19
N LYS A 95 -15.78 -21.89 -7.40
CA LYS A 95 -15.53 -23.11 -6.62
C LYS A 95 -16.59 -24.17 -6.91
N GLN A 96 -16.17 -25.27 -7.54
CA GLN A 96 -17.04 -26.37 -7.97
C GLN A 96 -18.16 -25.90 -8.92
N MET A 97 -19.37 -25.65 -8.40
CA MET A 97 -20.53 -25.15 -9.16
C MET A 97 -21.03 -23.79 -8.66
N GLU A 98 -20.39 -23.20 -7.65
CA GLU A 98 -20.74 -21.89 -7.11
C GLU A 98 -19.77 -20.82 -7.62
N GLU A 99 -20.32 -19.72 -8.09
CA GLU A 99 -19.61 -18.49 -8.40
C GLU A 99 -20.00 -17.43 -7.37
N ARG A 100 -19.02 -16.92 -6.63
CA ARG A 100 -19.21 -15.83 -5.67
C ARG A 100 -18.37 -14.64 -6.11
N VAL A 101 -18.98 -13.46 -6.12
CA VAL A 101 -18.26 -12.19 -6.23
C VAL A 101 -17.97 -11.67 -4.82
N ILE A 102 -16.74 -11.22 -4.59
CA ILE A 102 -16.30 -10.51 -3.38
C ILE A 102 -15.84 -9.13 -3.82
N SER A 103 -16.41 -8.08 -3.26
CA SER A 103 -16.04 -6.70 -3.59
C SER A 103 -15.14 -6.12 -2.50
N GLN A 104 -14.11 -5.37 -2.90
CA GLN A 104 -13.21 -4.64 -2.00
C GLN A 104 -12.74 -3.33 -2.64
N LEU A 105 -12.58 -2.30 -1.82
CA LEU A 105 -11.96 -1.04 -2.22
C LEU A 105 -10.48 -1.07 -1.83
N GLU A 106 -9.62 -0.71 -2.76
CA GLU A 106 -8.17 -0.64 -2.57
C GLU A 106 -7.70 0.81 -2.68
N ILE A 107 -7.10 1.31 -1.60
CA ILE A 107 -6.42 2.60 -1.60
C ILE A 107 -4.97 2.34 -2.02
N GLN A 108 -4.66 2.69 -3.26
CA GLN A 108 -3.35 2.48 -3.89
C GLN A 108 -2.41 3.64 -3.61
N SER A 109 -2.91 4.89 -3.71
CA SER A 109 -2.06 6.09 -3.58
C SER A 109 -1.45 6.22 -2.19
N ASN A 110 -0.11 6.30 -2.12
CA ASN A 110 0.65 6.50 -0.89
C ASN A 110 0.16 7.70 -0.06
N SER A 111 -0.07 8.85 -0.70
CA SER A 111 -0.55 10.07 -0.04
C SER A 111 -1.96 9.90 0.53
N LEU A 112 -2.86 9.26 -0.23
CA LEU A 112 -4.21 8.95 0.22
C LEU A 112 -4.22 7.90 1.32
N ARG A 113 -3.40 6.84 1.24
CA ARG A 113 -3.22 5.83 2.30
C ARG A 113 -2.76 6.50 3.59
N SER A 114 -1.76 7.38 3.52
CA SER A 114 -1.21 8.09 4.68
C SER A 114 -2.28 8.95 5.38
N ALA A 115 -3.01 9.77 4.62
CA ALA A 115 -4.13 10.54 5.16
C ALA A 115 -5.27 9.65 5.69
N PHE A 116 -5.57 8.53 5.02
CA PHE A 116 -6.61 7.60 5.44
C PHE A 116 -6.26 6.94 6.79
N ILE A 117 -5.00 6.55 7.01
CA ILE A 117 -4.51 6.02 8.29
C ILE A 117 -4.77 7.02 9.43
N GLU A 118 -4.49 8.30 9.21
CA GLU A 118 -4.78 9.36 10.19
C GLU A 118 -6.28 9.52 10.44
N ILE A 119 -7.09 9.55 9.38
CA ILE A 119 -8.55 9.66 9.41
C ILE A 119 -9.18 8.51 10.23
N VAL A 120 -8.79 7.26 9.99
CA VAL A 120 -9.41 6.10 10.65
C VAL A 120 -8.78 5.72 11.98
N SER A 121 -7.76 6.47 12.43
CA SER A 121 -7.05 6.20 13.68
C SER A 121 -8.01 6.04 14.87
N GLY A 122 -7.90 4.91 15.57
CA GLY A 122 -8.75 4.52 16.69
C GLY A 122 -10.13 3.93 16.33
N LEU A 123 -10.44 3.68 15.05
CA LEU A 123 -11.75 3.21 14.57
C LEU A 123 -11.72 1.95 13.67
N VAL A 124 -10.57 1.27 13.54
CA VAL A 124 -10.31 0.27 12.49
C VAL A 124 -10.46 -1.18 12.91
N ASN A 125 -11.05 -1.99 12.02
CA ASN A 125 -11.02 -3.46 12.06
C ASN A 125 -10.18 -4.09 10.91
N ILE A 126 -9.58 -3.27 10.04
CA ILE A 126 -8.78 -3.71 8.89
C ILE A 126 -7.27 -3.52 9.10
N ASN A 127 -6.46 -4.22 8.30
CA ASN A 127 -5.02 -3.97 8.23
C ASN A 127 -4.73 -2.68 7.46
N LEU A 128 -4.06 -1.74 8.13
CA LEU A 128 -3.64 -0.45 7.59
C LEU A 128 -2.18 -0.41 7.07
N HIS A 129 -1.41 -1.47 7.31
CA HIS A 129 0.02 -1.54 6.96
C HIS A 129 0.30 -2.43 5.74
N GLN A 130 -0.74 -3.00 5.15
CA GLN A 130 -0.69 -3.62 3.82
C GLN A 130 -0.65 -2.54 2.72
N ASP A 131 -0.03 -2.88 1.60
CA ASP A 131 0.02 -2.07 0.39
C ASP A 131 -0.53 -2.89 -0.78
N PRO A 132 -1.67 -2.49 -1.38
CA PRO A 132 -2.54 -1.37 -1.03
C PRO A 132 -3.29 -1.58 0.31
N ILE A 133 -3.91 -0.52 0.86
CA ILE A 133 -4.88 -0.68 1.96
C ILE A 133 -6.18 -1.24 1.37
N ILE A 134 -6.57 -2.43 1.80
CA ILE A 134 -7.79 -3.12 1.35
C ILE A 134 -8.91 -2.92 2.38
N ILE A 135 -10.05 -2.44 1.91
CA ILE A 135 -11.30 -2.25 2.66
C ILE A 135 -12.36 -3.17 2.05
N PRO A 136 -12.78 -4.25 2.72
CA PRO A 136 -13.76 -5.19 2.18
C PRO A 136 -15.18 -4.58 2.21
N ASP A 137 -16.04 -5.01 1.29
CA ASP A 137 -17.49 -4.80 1.37
C ASP A 137 -18.04 -5.29 2.73
N PRO A 138 -18.90 -4.52 3.44
CA PRO A 138 -19.64 -3.34 3.00
C PRO A 138 -18.95 -1.99 3.34
N TYR A 139 -17.61 -1.93 3.32
CA TYR A 139 -16.80 -0.71 3.45
C TYR A 139 -17.03 0.11 4.73
N VAL A 140 -17.24 -0.57 5.87
CA VAL A 140 -17.67 0.05 7.13
C VAL A 140 -16.75 1.17 7.61
N GLU A 141 -15.45 1.10 7.34
CA GLU A 141 -14.47 2.16 7.64
C GLU A 141 -14.80 3.48 6.93
N ILE A 142 -15.22 3.42 5.65
CA ILE A 142 -15.62 4.61 4.87
C ILE A 142 -16.91 5.22 5.45
N TYR A 143 -17.88 4.37 5.79
CA TYR A 143 -19.14 4.80 6.39
C TYR A 143 -18.92 5.51 7.73
N HIS A 144 -18.24 4.87 8.68
CA HIS A 144 -18.04 5.43 10.02
C HIS A 144 -17.11 6.64 10.04
N CYS A 145 -16.18 6.76 9.09
CA CYS A 145 -15.26 7.89 9.02
C CYS A 145 -15.76 9.05 8.13
N GLN A 146 -16.98 9.01 7.58
CA GLN A 146 -17.54 10.05 6.70
C GLN A 146 -17.26 11.49 7.17
N ARG A 147 -17.52 11.81 8.44
CA ARG A 147 -17.27 13.16 8.99
C ARG A 147 -15.79 13.54 8.95
N ARG A 148 -14.90 12.60 9.34
CA ARG A 148 -13.45 12.83 9.36
C ARG A 148 -12.87 12.96 7.94
N ILE A 149 -13.41 12.21 6.97
CA ILE A 149 -13.06 12.34 5.55
C ILE A 149 -13.42 13.75 5.05
N HIS A 150 -14.62 14.25 5.37
CA HIS A 150 -15.04 15.60 4.98
C HIS A 150 -14.17 16.69 5.65
N GLU A 151 -13.88 16.56 6.94
CA GLU A 151 -12.98 17.46 7.67
C GLU A 151 -11.55 17.46 7.08
N ALA A 152 -11.05 16.32 6.60
CA ALA A 152 -9.77 16.23 5.91
C ALA A 152 -9.78 16.90 4.52
N ILE A 153 -10.89 16.83 3.78
CA ILE A 153 -11.07 17.54 2.49
C ILE A 153 -11.01 19.06 2.71
N ASP A 154 -11.73 19.57 3.71
CA ASP A 154 -11.80 21.01 4.02
C ASP A 154 -10.48 21.57 4.56
N THR A 155 -9.74 20.79 5.34
CA THR A 155 -8.48 21.23 5.97
C THR A 155 -7.24 20.98 5.11
N SER A 156 -7.32 20.12 4.08
CA SER A 156 -6.18 19.86 3.19
C SER A 156 -5.79 21.09 2.37
N LYS A 157 -4.54 21.51 2.56
CA LYS A 157 -3.89 22.57 1.76
C LYS A 157 -3.32 22.03 0.44
N ASP A 158 -3.02 20.74 0.36
CA ASP A 158 -2.62 20.11 -0.89
C ASP A 158 -3.87 19.81 -1.73
N LYS A 159 -3.87 20.35 -2.95
CA LYS A 159 -4.91 20.08 -3.94
C LYS A 159 -4.89 18.62 -4.39
N SER A 160 -3.73 18.00 -4.58
CA SER A 160 -3.64 16.61 -5.07
C SER A 160 -4.29 15.66 -4.06
N LEU A 161 -3.89 15.74 -2.79
CA LEU A 161 -4.51 14.97 -1.72
C LEU A 161 -6.00 15.28 -1.56
N ARG A 162 -6.42 16.55 -1.67
CA ARG A 162 -7.84 16.91 -1.56
C ARG A 162 -8.68 16.30 -2.69
N ASP A 163 -8.21 16.39 -3.93
CA ASP A 163 -8.90 15.84 -5.10
C ASP A 163 -8.96 14.28 -4.97
N GLN A 164 -7.96 13.64 -4.36
CA GLN A 164 -7.97 12.21 -4.03
C GLN A 164 -8.92 11.84 -2.87
N LEU A 165 -8.99 12.64 -1.81
CA LEU A 165 -9.97 12.47 -0.72
C LEU A 165 -11.41 12.67 -1.22
N GLN A 166 -11.62 13.55 -2.21
CA GLN A 166 -12.91 13.69 -2.89
C GLN A 166 -13.32 12.42 -3.64
N LEU A 167 -12.38 11.62 -4.19
CA LEU A 167 -12.72 10.31 -4.77
C LEU A 167 -13.28 9.34 -3.72
N LEU A 168 -12.74 9.33 -2.48
CA LEU A 168 -13.30 8.51 -1.39
C LEU A 168 -14.71 8.97 -1.01
N GLN A 169 -14.97 10.30 -1.03
CA GLN A 169 -16.31 10.83 -0.82
C GLN A 169 -17.27 10.44 -1.95
N MET A 170 -16.86 10.56 -3.21
CA MET A 170 -17.66 10.15 -4.37
C MET A 170 -17.96 8.65 -4.35
N PHE A 171 -16.97 7.80 -4.04
CA PHE A 171 -17.18 6.35 -3.88
C PHE A 171 -18.29 6.04 -2.86
N ARG A 172 -18.29 6.72 -1.70
CA ARG A 172 -19.36 6.56 -0.70
C ARG A 172 -20.73 6.97 -1.25
N GLU A 173 -20.78 8.05 -2.03
CA GLU A 173 -22.03 8.58 -2.61
C GLU A 173 -22.57 7.68 -3.73
N ASP A 174 -21.70 7.10 -4.56
CA ASP A 174 -22.08 6.25 -5.69
C ASP A 174 -22.38 4.79 -5.28
N TYR A 175 -21.69 4.24 -4.28
CA TYR A 175 -21.74 2.80 -3.94
C TYR A 175 -22.31 2.49 -2.53
N MET A 176 -22.51 3.50 -1.67
CA MET A 176 -22.95 3.29 -0.28
C MET A 176 -24.15 4.17 0.15
N ALA A 177 -24.69 4.99 -0.76
CA ALA A 177 -25.92 5.73 -0.51
C ALA A 177 -27.15 4.78 -0.50
N PRO A 178 -28.15 5.04 0.38
CA PRO A 178 -29.36 4.22 0.51
C PRO A 178 -30.42 4.45 -0.58
#